data_AF-M3GD30-F1
#
_entry.id   AF-M3GD30-F1
#
_cell.length_a   1.000
_cell.length_b   1.000
_cell.length_c   1.000
_cell.angle_alpha   90.00
_cell.angle_beta   90.00
_cell.angle_gamma   90.00
#
_symmetry.space_group_name_H-M   'P 1'
#
loop_
_entity.id
_entity.type
_entity.pdbx_description
1 polymer ?
#
loop_
_entity_poly.entity_id
_entity_poly.type
_entity_poly.pdbx_seq_one_letter_code
_entity_poly.pdbx_strand_id
1 'polypeptide(L)'
;MGYGYDDLKERFPKLIYCGIYGYGTEGKYRNFAGHDVNYLSLSGVLSQTGKTPQIPGYQLADIGGGTMTALSSILAALYAREKTGKGQKISVSMMDSSLPFLSLYGGIYGATGKNPEGGNELLSGKLPNYNVYQTKEGRWVALGALEDMFFKTFYDRLGWINIWKNYLQKKETFLNGKKYLLPIFLQKHSKI
;
A
#
# COMPACT_ATOMS: atom_id res chain seq x y z
N MET A 1 20.85 8.82 -29.20
CA MET A 1 20.57 10.27 -29.11
C MET A 1 21.69 11.05 -28.39
N GLY A 2 22.69 10.42 -27.76
CA GLY A 2 23.84 11.13 -27.18
C GLY A 2 23.54 11.91 -25.90
N TYR A 3 22.45 11.56 -25.21
CA TYR A 3 22.03 12.17 -23.95
C TYR A 3 22.07 11.19 -22.78
N GLY A 4 22.74 10.04 -22.94
CA GLY A 4 22.90 9.09 -21.84
C GLY A 4 23.83 9.66 -20.76
N TYR A 5 23.75 9.10 -19.56
CA TYR A 5 24.66 9.50 -18.47
C TYR A 5 26.14 9.42 -18.88
N ASP A 6 26.52 8.35 -19.58
CA ASP A 6 27.91 8.15 -20.02
C ASP A 6 28.37 9.18 -21.05
N ASP A 7 27.46 9.74 -21.85
CA ASP A 7 27.74 10.84 -22.79
C ASP A 7 27.93 12.18 -22.08
N LEU A 8 27.27 12.38 -20.91
CA LEU A 8 27.15 13.68 -20.24
C LEU A 8 28.06 13.84 -19.02
N LYS A 9 28.47 12.74 -18.37
CA LYS A 9 29.16 12.77 -17.06
C LYS A 9 30.49 13.51 -17.07
N GLU A 10 31.24 13.47 -18.17
CA GLU A 10 32.53 14.16 -18.29
C GLU A 10 32.34 15.68 -18.40
N ARG A 11 31.34 16.12 -19.18
CA ARG A 11 31.01 17.54 -19.36
C ARG A 11 30.32 18.14 -18.13
N PHE A 12 29.53 17.34 -17.41
CA PHE A 12 28.76 17.76 -16.25
C PHE A 12 29.07 16.86 -15.04
N PRO A 13 30.25 17.00 -14.41
CA PRO A 13 30.70 16.10 -13.33
C PRO A 13 29.85 16.15 -12.06
N LYS A 14 28.98 17.17 -11.93
CA LYS A 14 28.02 17.34 -10.83
C LYS A 14 26.59 16.86 -11.17
N LEU A 15 26.36 16.33 -12.37
CA LEU A 15 25.04 15.93 -12.86
C LEU A 15 24.44 14.79 -12.03
N ILE A 16 23.21 15.00 -11.54
CA ILE A 16 22.35 13.91 -11.08
C ILE A 16 21.50 13.48 -12.26
N TYR A 17 21.72 12.28 -12.78
CA TYR A 17 20.97 11.74 -13.91
C TYR A 17 20.03 10.65 -13.41
N CYS A 18 18.72 10.92 -13.39
CA CYS A 18 17.72 9.97 -12.91
C CYS A 18 16.88 9.43 -14.07
N GLY A 19 16.98 8.13 -14.33
CA GLY A 19 16.05 7.42 -15.21
C GLY A 19 14.96 6.73 -14.42
N ILE A 20 13.71 6.86 -14.86
CA ILE A 20 12.56 6.14 -14.32
C ILE A 20 12.13 5.10 -15.36
N TYR A 21 12.11 3.83 -14.95
CA TYR A 21 11.86 2.67 -15.80
C TYR A 21 10.70 1.87 -15.20
N GLY A 22 9.95 1.19 -16.07
CA GLY A 22 8.90 0.27 -15.62
C GLY A 22 9.45 -0.88 -14.77
N TYR A 23 10.40 -1.62 -15.33
CA TYR A 23 10.97 -2.84 -14.74
C TYR A 23 12.47 -2.69 -14.38
N GLY A 24 12.99 -1.46 -14.39
CA GLY A 24 14.41 -1.18 -14.18
C GLY A 24 15.27 -1.34 -15.46
N THR A 25 16.58 -1.24 -15.28
CA THR A 25 17.58 -1.26 -16.37
C THR A 25 18.17 -2.64 -16.65
N GLU A 26 17.84 -3.64 -15.83
CA GLU A 26 18.42 -4.98 -15.83
C GLU A 26 17.33 -6.07 -15.79
N GLY A 27 17.72 -7.33 -15.98
CA GLY A 27 16.80 -8.46 -15.96
C GLY A 27 15.99 -8.67 -17.23
N LYS A 28 15.19 -9.75 -17.25
CA LYS A 28 14.44 -10.22 -18.43
C LYS A 28 13.35 -9.25 -18.91
N TYR A 29 12.86 -8.38 -18.03
CA TYR A 29 11.74 -7.48 -18.32
C TYR A 29 12.18 -6.05 -18.72
N ARG A 30 13.48 -5.73 -18.68
CA ARG A 30 13.99 -4.36 -18.92
C ARG A 30 13.53 -3.71 -20.24
N ASN A 31 13.27 -4.54 -21.26
CA ASN A 31 12.85 -4.09 -22.60
C ASN A 31 11.33 -4.24 -22.84
N PHE A 32 10.57 -4.67 -21.83
CA PHE A 32 9.13 -4.86 -21.98
C PHE A 32 8.41 -3.53 -21.80
N ALA A 33 7.41 -3.29 -22.63
CA ALA A 33 6.45 -2.21 -22.41
C ALA A 33 5.52 -2.55 -21.23
N GLY A 34 4.98 -1.53 -20.59
CA GLY A 34 4.00 -1.68 -19.52
C GLY A 34 3.46 -0.33 -19.08
N HIS A 35 2.44 -0.38 -18.25
CA HIS A 35 1.86 0.73 -17.51
C HIS A 35 1.77 0.35 -16.03
N ASP A 36 1.36 1.31 -15.20
CA ASP A 36 1.17 1.17 -13.75
C ASP A 36 0.69 -0.22 -13.31
N VAL A 37 -0.43 -0.68 -13.87
CA VAL A 37 -1.05 -1.98 -13.52
C VAL A 37 -0.14 -3.19 -13.80
N ASN A 38 0.69 -3.14 -14.84
CA ASN A 38 1.63 -4.23 -15.15
C ASN A 38 2.74 -4.31 -14.09
N TYR A 39 3.23 -3.15 -13.64
CA TYR A 39 4.25 -3.06 -12.59
C TYR A 39 3.68 -3.50 -11.23
N LEU A 40 2.46 -3.10 -10.91
CA LEU A 40 1.74 -3.57 -9.71
C LEU A 40 1.45 -5.06 -9.75
N SER A 41 1.15 -5.61 -10.93
CA SER A 41 0.90 -7.05 -11.10
C SER A 41 2.15 -7.87 -10.79
N LEU A 42 3.32 -7.48 -11.31
CA LEU A 42 4.56 -8.24 -11.07
C LEU A 42 5.15 -7.99 -9.68
N SER A 43 4.96 -6.81 -9.09
CA SER A 43 5.38 -6.55 -7.71
C SER A 43 4.51 -7.26 -6.67
N GLY A 44 3.37 -7.83 -7.07
CA GLY A 44 2.41 -8.48 -6.17
C GLY A 44 1.48 -7.50 -5.45
N VAL A 45 1.69 -6.19 -5.55
CA VAL A 45 0.85 -5.17 -4.91
C VAL A 45 -0.58 -5.23 -5.41
N LEU A 46 -0.79 -5.48 -6.71
CA LEU A 46 -2.13 -5.59 -7.29
C LEU A 46 -2.96 -6.69 -6.62
N SER A 47 -2.31 -7.78 -6.16
CA SER A 47 -2.99 -8.89 -5.48
C SER A 47 -3.65 -8.49 -4.16
N GLN A 48 -3.23 -7.37 -3.54
CA GLN A 48 -3.69 -6.93 -2.23
C GLN A 48 -4.83 -5.91 -2.29
N THR A 49 -5.29 -5.55 -3.48
CA THR A 49 -6.33 -4.51 -3.70
C THR A 49 -7.76 -4.99 -3.41
N GLY A 50 -7.94 -6.30 -3.15
CA GLY A 50 -9.23 -6.89 -2.83
C GLY A 50 -9.19 -8.41 -2.99
N LYS A 51 -10.30 -9.09 -2.65
CA LYS A 51 -10.40 -10.56 -2.78
C LYS A 51 -10.21 -11.01 -4.23
N THR A 52 -10.78 -10.25 -5.16
CA THR A 52 -10.42 -10.28 -6.57
C THR A 52 -9.58 -9.03 -6.83
N PRO A 53 -8.35 -9.14 -7.35
CA PRO A 53 -7.53 -7.97 -7.65
C PRO A 53 -8.30 -6.94 -8.48
N GLN A 54 -8.28 -5.68 -8.06
CA GLN A 54 -8.91 -4.54 -8.73
C GLN A 54 -7.83 -3.54 -9.11
N ILE A 55 -7.97 -2.94 -10.29
CA ILE A 55 -7.09 -1.84 -10.70
C ILE A 55 -7.46 -0.61 -9.85
N PRO A 56 -6.53 -0.04 -9.06
CA PRO A 56 -6.82 1.17 -8.31
C PRO A 56 -7.15 2.33 -9.25
N GLY A 57 -8.03 3.23 -8.82
CA GLY A 57 -8.34 4.46 -9.58
C GLY A 57 -7.21 5.50 -9.60
N TYR A 58 -6.04 5.16 -9.06
CA TYR A 58 -4.84 6.00 -8.95
C TYR A 58 -3.60 5.19 -9.34
N GLN A 59 -2.58 5.87 -9.87
CA GLN A 59 -1.37 5.24 -10.40
C GLN A 59 -0.33 5.04 -9.29
N LEU A 60 -0.48 3.96 -8.52
CA LEU A 60 0.36 3.68 -7.36
C LEU A 60 1.82 3.39 -7.74
N ALA A 61 2.07 2.68 -8.84
CA ALA A 61 3.42 2.42 -9.31
C ALA A 61 4.04 3.69 -9.93
N ASP A 62 3.30 4.47 -10.71
CA ASP A 62 3.84 5.69 -11.33
C ASP A 62 4.15 6.78 -10.28
N ILE A 63 3.25 6.98 -9.33
CA ILE A 63 3.42 8.00 -8.28
C ILE A 63 4.29 7.46 -7.15
N GLY A 64 3.86 6.36 -6.53
CA GLY A 64 4.51 5.78 -5.35
C GLY A 64 5.84 5.12 -5.69
N GLY A 65 5.86 4.23 -6.69
CA GLY A 65 7.08 3.52 -7.09
C GLY A 65 8.03 4.36 -7.95
N GLY A 66 7.50 5.22 -8.82
CA GLY A 66 8.28 6.03 -9.76
C GLY A 66 8.65 7.38 -9.19
N THR A 67 7.68 8.29 -9.15
CA THR A 67 7.89 9.72 -8.84
C THR A 67 8.45 9.93 -7.44
N MET A 68 7.85 9.31 -6.41
CA MET A 68 8.28 9.49 -5.02
C MET A 68 9.65 8.87 -4.74
N THR A 69 9.94 7.70 -5.34
CA THR A 69 11.27 7.08 -5.26
C THR A 69 12.31 7.93 -5.96
N ALA A 70 12.03 8.39 -7.18
CA ALA A 70 12.94 9.26 -7.94
C ALA A 70 13.24 10.56 -7.18
N LEU A 71 12.23 11.21 -6.64
CA LEU A 71 12.40 12.40 -5.79
C LEU A 71 13.32 12.10 -4.61
N SER A 72 13.04 11.02 -3.87
CA SER A 72 13.83 10.62 -2.70
C SER A 72 15.28 10.30 -3.06
N SER A 73 15.50 9.56 -4.15
CA SER A 73 16.84 9.22 -4.65
C SER A 73 17.60 10.44 -5.14
N ILE A 74 16.94 11.38 -5.83
CA ILE A 74 17.56 12.63 -6.27
C ILE A 74 17.97 13.47 -5.07
N LEU A 75 17.11 13.63 -4.06
CA LEU A 75 17.43 14.37 -2.84
C LEU A 75 18.61 13.73 -2.08
N ALA A 76 18.62 12.41 -1.95
CA ALA A 76 19.74 11.68 -1.36
C ALA A 76 21.04 11.87 -2.16
N ALA A 77 20.94 11.89 -3.49
CA ALA A 77 22.09 12.10 -4.36
C ALA A 77 22.61 13.54 -4.32
N LEU A 78 21.73 14.52 -4.19
CA LEU A 78 22.10 15.92 -3.95
C LEU A 78 22.83 16.05 -2.61
N TYR A 79 22.33 15.42 -1.55
CA TYR A 79 23.00 15.40 -0.25
C TYR A 79 24.38 14.73 -0.31
N ALA A 80 24.51 13.60 -1.02
CA ALA A 80 25.81 12.95 -1.23
C ALA A 80 26.77 13.84 -2.04
N ARG A 81 26.26 14.60 -3.00
CA ARG A 81 27.04 15.56 -3.80
C ARG A 81 27.61 16.70 -2.97
N GLU A 82 26.93 17.16 -1.92
CA GLU A 82 27.48 18.17 -1.00
C GLU A 82 28.78 17.70 -0.33
N LYS A 83 28.90 16.41 -0.02
CA LYS A 83 30.09 15.84 0.62
C LYS A 83 31.19 15.45 -0.37
N THR A 84 30.79 15.01 -1.56
CA THR A 84 31.72 14.41 -2.54
C THR A 84 32.11 15.35 -3.68
N GLY A 85 31.32 16.40 -3.91
CA GLY A 85 31.44 17.28 -5.06
C GLY A 85 31.07 16.63 -6.41
N LYS A 86 30.60 15.37 -6.41
CA LYS A 86 30.34 14.57 -7.63
C LYS A 86 28.86 14.25 -7.81
N GLY A 87 28.43 14.24 -9.07
CA GLY A 87 27.14 13.73 -9.48
C GLY A 87 27.09 12.19 -9.53
N GLN A 88 25.94 11.64 -9.87
CA GLN A 88 25.75 10.19 -10.02
C GLN A 88 24.53 9.85 -10.88
N LYS A 89 24.50 8.62 -11.39
CA LYS A 89 23.38 8.04 -12.11
C LYS A 89 22.44 7.32 -11.13
N ILE A 90 21.15 7.52 -11.30
CA ILE A 90 20.08 6.87 -10.56
C ILE A 90 19.20 6.11 -11.56
N SER A 91 18.84 4.88 -11.21
CA SER A 91 17.89 4.06 -11.96
C SER A 91 16.75 3.68 -11.02
N VAL A 92 15.54 4.17 -11.30
CA VAL A 92 14.33 3.83 -10.56
C VAL A 92 13.54 2.82 -11.36
N SER A 93 13.17 1.72 -10.71
CA SER A 93 12.24 0.72 -11.23
C SER A 93 10.90 0.88 -10.53
N MET A 94 9.83 1.20 -11.27
CA MET A 94 8.49 1.36 -10.71
C MET A 94 7.97 0.04 -10.13
N MET A 95 8.30 -1.09 -10.76
CA MET A 95 7.98 -2.43 -10.26
C MET A 95 8.70 -2.73 -8.94
N ASP A 96 10.03 -2.58 -8.87
CA ASP A 96 10.77 -2.91 -7.65
C ASP A 96 10.43 -1.95 -6.51
N SER A 97 10.29 -0.66 -6.84
CA SER A 97 9.97 0.39 -5.88
C SER A 97 8.52 0.33 -5.37
N SER A 98 7.69 -0.54 -5.95
CA SER A 98 6.36 -0.84 -5.43
C SER A 98 6.38 -1.93 -4.34
N LEU A 99 7.44 -2.75 -4.26
CA LEU A 99 7.55 -3.83 -3.26
C LEU A 99 7.40 -3.35 -1.80
N PRO A 100 7.91 -2.16 -1.38
CA PRO A 100 7.72 -1.69 -0.02
C PRO A 100 6.25 -1.53 0.41
N PHE A 101 5.31 -1.36 -0.53
CA PHE A 101 3.87 -1.36 -0.21
C PHE A 101 3.37 -2.70 0.34
N LEU A 102 4.14 -3.78 0.14
CA LEU A 102 3.86 -5.09 0.71
C LEU A 102 4.59 -5.34 2.04
N SER A 103 5.31 -4.39 2.64
CA SER A 103 6.21 -4.66 3.78
C SER A 103 5.58 -5.49 4.91
N LEU A 104 4.36 -5.16 5.35
CA LEU A 104 3.64 -5.93 6.37
C LEU A 104 3.36 -7.37 5.90
N TYR A 105 2.82 -7.51 4.70
CA TYR A 105 2.36 -8.77 4.15
C TYR A 105 3.51 -9.67 3.67
N GLY A 106 4.58 -9.07 3.18
CA GLY A 106 5.86 -9.74 2.93
C GLY A 106 6.47 -10.27 4.22
N GLY A 107 6.36 -9.54 5.34
CA GLY A 107 6.75 -10.02 6.66
C GLY A 107 5.93 -11.23 7.12
N ILE A 108 4.59 -11.20 6.93
CA ILE A 108 3.70 -12.33 7.23
C ILE A 108 4.06 -13.55 6.38
N TYR A 109 4.27 -13.36 5.07
CA TYR A 109 4.72 -14.43 4.19
C TYR A 109 6.06 -15.01 4.64
N GLY A 110 7.05 -14.16 4.93
CA GLY A 110 8.37 -14.60 5.40
C GLY A 110 8.32 -15.39 6.71
N ALA A 111 7.43 -15.00 7.64
CA ALA A 111 7.28 -15.67 8.92
C ALA A 111 6.46 -16.97 8.87
N THR A 112 5.55 -17.12 7.90
CA THR A 112 4.55 -18.21 7.91
C THR A 112 4.56 -19.10 6.67
N GLY A 113 5.21 -18.69 5.59
CA GLY A 113 5.14 -19.31 4.27
C GLY A 113 3.77 -19.19 3.58
N LYS A 114 2.82 -18.45 4.18
CA LYS A 114 1.46 -18.32 3.64
C LYS A 114 1.33 -17.05 2.83
N ASN A 115 0.80 -17.19 1.61
CA ASN A 115 0.49 -16.04 0.78
C ASN A 115 -0.64 -15.21 1.43
N PRO A 116 -0.45 -13.89 1.58
CA PRO A 116 -1.47 -12.97 2.09
C PRO A 116 -2.71 -12.96 1.19
N GLU A 117 -3.91 -13.05 1.80
CA GLU A 117 -5.17 -12.96 1.06
C GLU A 117 -5.55 -11.49 0.84
N GLY A 118 -5.62 -11.07 -0.43
CA GLY A 118 -6.08 -9.73 -0.80
C GLY A 118 -7.46 -9.43 -0.21
N GLY A 119 -7.60 -8.26 0.43
CA GLY A 119 -8.86 -7.88 1.06
C GLY A 119 -9.22 -8.66 2.35
N ASN A 120 -8.36 -9.55 2.86
CA ASN A 120 -8.68 -10.40 4.02
C ASN A 120 -7.49 -10.63 4.97
N GLU A 121 -6.63 -9.62 5.16
CA GLU A 121 -5.58 -9.59 6.19
C GLU A 121 -5.78 -8.52 7.26
N LEU A 122 -4.89 -8.52 8.27
CA LEU A 122 -4.98 -7.71 9.49
C LEU A 122 -5.25 -6.22 9.25
N LEU A 123 -4.82 -5.67 8.12
CA LEU A 123 -5.08 -4.28 7.72
C LEU A 123 -5.63 -4.15 6.29
N SER A 124 -6.27 -5.21 5.77
CA SER A 124 -6.90 -5.20 4.45
C SER A 124 -8.33 -5.72 4.44
N GLY A 125 -8.95 -5.98 5.60
CA GLY A 125 -10.38 -6.31 5.69
C GLY A 125 -10.72 -7.58 6.47
N LYS A 126 -9.72 -8.24 7.08
CA LYS A 126 -9.95 -9.39 7.97
C LYS A 126 -10.70 -8.98 9.23
N LEU A 127 -10.23 -7.91 9.87
CA LEU A 127 -10.68 -7.51 11.18
C LEU A 127 -12.02 -6.77 11.10
N PRO A 128 -12.95 -7.00 12.06
CA PRO A 128 -14.21 -6.27 12.10
C PRO A 128 -14.02 -4.79 12.47
N ASN A 129 -13.01 -4.46 13.25
CA ASN A 129 -12.72 -3.10 13.72
C ASN A 129 -11.73 -2.34 12.84
N TYR A 130 -11.30 -2.93 11.72
CA TYR A 130 -10.52 -2.29 10.67
C TYR A 130 -11.12 -2.66 9.31
N ASN A 131 -12.23 -2.00 8.96
CA ASN A 131 -13.03 -2.36 7.80
C ASN A 131 -13.88 -1.20 7.26
N VAL A 132 -14.50 -1.42 6.11
CA VAL A 132 -15.52 -0.54 5.54
C VAL A 132 -16.89 -1.20 5.62
N TYR A 133 -17.89 -0.44 6.06
CA TYR A 133 -19.26 -0.89 6.22
C TYR A 133 -20.23 -0.01 5.44
N GLN A 134 -21.14 -0.65 4.72
CA GLN A 134 -22.22 0.07 4.04
C GLN A 134 -23.27 0.52 5.05
N THR A 135 -23.76 1.74 4.85
CA THR A 135 -24.76 2.40 5.70
C THR A 135 -26.15 2.36 5.06
N LYS A 136 -27.16 2.79 5.81
CA LYS A 136 -28.57 2.79 5.40
C LYS A 136 -28.82 3.41 4.01
N GLU A 137 -28.08 4.44 3.66
CA GLU A 137 -28.24 5.18 2.41
C GLU A 137 -27.38 4.64 1.26
N GLY A 138 -26.76 3.47 1.41
CA GLY A 138 -25.85 2.90 0.42
C GLY A 138 -24.46 3.54 0.40
N ARG A 139 -24.20 4.56 1.23
CA ARG A 139 -22.87 5.17 1.46
C ARG A 139 -22.01 4.30 2.38
N TRP A 140 -20.71 4.54 2.44
CA TRP A 140 -19.75 3.73 3.20
C TRP A 140 -19.14 4.51 4.38
N VAL A 141 -18.86 3.81 5.48
CA VAL A 141 -18.10 4.31 6.63
C VAL A 141 -16.90 3.40 6.87
N ALA A 142 -15.73 4.00 7.10
CA ALA A 142 -14.55 3.27 7.54
C ALA A 142 -14.52 3.23 9.07
N LEU A 143 -14.38 2.02 9.63
CA LEU A 143 -14.12 1.79 11.05
C LEU A 143 -12.66 1.34 11.19
N GLY A 144 -11.84 2.17 11.84
CA GLY A 144 -10.41 1.89 12.12
C GLY A 144 -10.10 2.00 13.61
N ALA A 145 -10.80 1.21 14.43
CA ALA A 145 -10.67 1.18 15.88
C ALA A 145 -9.89 -0.06 16.33
N LEU A 146 -8.59 -0.13 15.98
CA LEU A 146 -7.76 -1.33 16.19
C LEU A 146 -7.58 -1.66 17.67
N GLU A 147 -7.38 -0.64 18.49
CA GLU A 147 -7.15 -0.73 19.92
C GLU A 147 -8.47 -1.03 20.67
N ASP A 148 -8.42 -1.96 21.63
CA ASP A 148 -9.58 -2.39 22.41
C ASP A 148 -10.36 -1.23 23.02
N MET A 149 -9.66 -0.22 23.52
CA MET A 149 -10.27 0.98 24.11
C MET A 149 -11.08 1.80 23.10
N PHE A 150 -10.60 1.95 21.86
CA PHE A 150 -11.34 2.65 20.82
C PHE A 150 -12.53 1.84 20.35
N PHE A 151 -12.37 0.53 20.20
CA PHE A 151 -13.47 -0.32 19.75
C PHE A 151 -14.56 -0.46 20.82
N LYS A 152 -14.17 -0.57 22.09
CA LYS A 152 -15.09 -0.49 23.23
C LYS A 152 -15.84 0.84 23.24
N THR A 153 -15.14 1.95 23.07
CA THR A 153 -15.76 3.29 23.00
C THR A 153 -16.77 3.37 21.85
N PHE A 154 -16.46 2.80 20.68
CA PHE A 154 -17.38 2.71 19.55
C PHE A 154 -18.66 1.95 19.94
N TYR A 155 -18.56 0.80 20.60
CA TYR A 155 -19.73 0.06 21.10
C TYR A 155 -20.51 0.81 22.17
N ASP A 156 -19.82 1.48 23.11
CA ASP A 156 -20.43 2.29 24.16
C ASP A 156 -21.27 3.42 23.55
N ARG A 157 -20.73 4.15 22.57
CA ARG A 157 -21.43 5.26 21.89
C ARG A 157 -22.64 4.81 21.08
N LEU A 158 -22.69 3.54 20.69
CA LEU A 158 -23.84 2.98 19.97
C LEU A 158 -24.87 2.33 20.90
N GLY A 159 -24.63 2.33 22.22
CA GLY A 159 -25.49 1.69 23.21
C GLY A 159 -25.39 0.15 23.18
N TRP A 160 -24.29 -0.40 22.69
CA TRP A 160 -24.14 -1.83 22.39
C TRP A 160 -23.03 -2.52 23.21
N ILE A 161 -22.66 -1.95 24.36
CA ILE A 161 -21.60 -2.49 25.23
C ILE A 161 -21.82 -3.96 25.66
N ASN A 162 -23.08 -4.41 25.70
CA ASN A 162 -23.40 -5.80 26.01
C ASN A 162 -22.94 -6.77 24.90
N ILE A 163 -22.93 -6.34 23.63
CA ILE A 163 -22.40 -7.14 22.51
C ILE A 163 -20.88 -7.32 22.66
N TRP A 164 -20.18 -6.24 23.00
CA TRP A 164 -18.74 -6.28 23.29
C TRP A 164 -18.39 -7.29 24.38
N LYS A 165 -19.09 -7.24 25.53
CA LYS A 165 -18.86 -8.13 26.67
C LYS A 165 -19.11 -9.61 26.36
N ASN A 166 -20.12 -9.91 25.55
CA ASN A 166 -20.57 -11.29 25.35
C ASN A 166 -19.91 -11.99 24.15
N TYR A 167 -19.58 -11.26 23.08
CA TYR A 167 -19.22 -11.86 21.80
C TYR A 167 -17.84 -11.49 21.26
N LEU A 168 -17.18 -10.42 21.71
CA LEU A 168 -15.97 -9.95 21.02
C LEU A 168 -14.68 -10.14 21.80
N GLN A 169 -14.74 -10.64 23.03
CA GLN A 169 -13.56 -10.94 23.84
C GLN A 169 -12.82 -12.22 23.40
N LYS A 170 -13.48 -13.13 22.67
CA LYS A 170 -12.83 -14.35 22.17
C LYS A 170 -12.36 -14.15 20.73
N LYS A 171 -11.16 -14.63 20.41
CA LYS A 171 -10.54 -14.48 19.08
C LYS A 171 -11.41 -15.00 17.92
N GLU A 172 -12.01 -16.18 18.10
CA GLU A 172 -12.84 -16.83 17.08
C GLU A 172 -14.13 -16.06 16.80
N THR A 173 -14.77 -15.54 17.84
CA THR A 173 -16.00 -14.74 17.71
C THR A 173 -15.69 -13.33 17.22
N PHE A 174 -14.54 -12.77 17.56
CA PHE A 174 -14.05 -11.50 17.03
C PHE A 174 -13.85 -11.53 15.52
N LEU A 175 -13.20 -12.55 14.96
CA LEU A 175 -13.02 -12.65 13.50
C LEU A 175 -14.36 -12.78 12.76
N ASN A 176 -15.38 -13.32 13.42
CA ASN A 176 -16.77 -13.35 12.92
C ASN A 176 -17.56 -12.07 13.22
N GLY A 177 -16.96 -11.08 13.87
CA GLY A 177 -17.55 -9.82 14.33
C GLY A 177 -18.26 -9.03 13.22
N LYS A 178 -17.78 -9.14 11.98
CA LYS A 178 -18.36 -8.48 10.80
C LYS A 178 -19.84 -8.81 10.62
N LYS A 179 -20.27 -10.04 10.94
CA LYS A 179 -21.67 -10.47 10.84
C LYS A 179 -22.58 -9.72 11.81
N TYR A 180 -22.06 -9.28 12.95
CA TYR A 180 -22.81 -8.52 13.94
C TYR A 180 -22.79 -7.02 13.63
N LEU A 181 -21.68 -6.49 13.10
CA LEU A 181 -21.55 -5.08 12.73
C LEU A 181 -22.31 -4.71 11.45
N LEU A 182 -22.44 -5.61 10.47
CA LEU A 182 -23.06 -5.26 9.20
C LEU A 182 -24.53 -4.81 9.35
N PRO A 183 -25.44 -5.55 10.03
CA PRO A 183 -26.83 -5.11 10.23
C PRO A 183 -26.93 -3.77 10.98
N ILE A 184 -25.98 -3.55 11.89
CA ILE A 184 -25.82 -2.36 12.70
C ILE A 184 -25.57 -1.12 11.80
N PHE A 185 -24.61 -1.20 10.89
CA PHE A 185 -24.27 -0.09 10.01
C PHE A 185 -25.37 0.19 8.99
N LEU A 186 -26.05 -0.85 8.50
CA LEU A 186 -27.19 -0.72 7.57
C LEU A 186 -28.39 0.03 8.17
N GLN A 187 -28.46 0.21 9.49
CA GLN A 187 -29.51 1.00 10.15
C GLN A 187 -29.10 2.45 10.43
N LYS A 188 -27.82 2.79 10.28
CA LYS A 188 -27.26 4.11 10.60
C LYS A 188 -27.08 4.97 9.36
N HIS A 189 -27.23 6.28 9.51
CA HIS A 189 -26.85 7.25 8.49
C HIS A 189 -25.33 7.45 8.50
N SER A 190 -24.74 7.74 7.34
CA SER A 190 -23.29 7.97 7.23
C SER A 190 -22.84 9.35 7.73
N LYS A 191 -23.77 10.27 7.93
CA LYS A 191 -23.52 11.53 8.66
C LYS A 191 -23.80 11.26 10.14
N ILE A 192 -22.77 11.40 10.97
CA ILE A 192 -22.91 11.51 12.42
C ILE A 192 -23.62 12.82 12.72
#